data_AF-A0A6A4YVB9-F1
#
_entry.id   AF-A0A6A4YVB9-F1
#
_cell.length_a   1.000
_cell.length_b   1.000
_cell.length_c   1.000
_cell.angle_alpha   90.00
_cell.angle_beta   90.00
_cell.angle_gamma   90.00
#
_symmetry.space_group_name_H-M   'P 1'
#
loop_
_entity.id
_entity.type
_entity.pdbx_description
1 polymer ?
#
loop_
_entity_poly.entity_id
_entity_poly.type
_entity_poly.pdbx_seq_one_letter_code
_entity_poly.pdbx_strand_id
1 'polypeptide(L)'
;GVSPRSLIFQDKKVTGFWLVQYMKQRGMLGMMFMVRKVSSGLKTAFATTISKAYALDHAADAMQDYTGNMSDNKVAFKPPQAI
;
A
#
# COMPACT_ATOMS: atom_id res chain seq x y z
N GLY A 1 -11.98 -2.52 -20.51
CA GLY A 1 -12.79 -2.49 -19.28
C GLY A 1 -13.43 -3.84 -19.03
N VAL A 2 -13.84 -4.11 -17.78
CA VAL A 2 -14.63 -5.30 -17.44
C VAL A 2 -16.08 -5.04 -17.83
N SER A 3 -16.70 -5.95 -18.58
CA SER A 3 -18.12 -5.88 -18.97
C SER A 3 -18.79 -7.25 -18.82
N PRO A 4 -20.13 -7.32 -18.64
CA PRO A 4 -20.85 -8.59 -18.53
C PRO A 4 -20.59 -9.54 -19.71
N ARG A 5 -20.55 -8.99 -20.94
CA ARG A 5 -20.19 -9.74 -22.14
C ARG A 5 -18.80 -10.37 -22.04
N SER A 6 -17.82 -9.64 -21.52
CA SER A 6 -16.45 -10.15 -21.37
C SER A 6 -16.31 -11.21 -20.27
N LEU A 7 -17.17 -11.17 -19.24
CA LEU A 7 -17.20 -12.21 -18.20
C LEU A 7 -17.79 -13.52 -18.75
N ILE A 8 -18.88 -13.41 -19.53
CA ILE A 8 -19.61 -14.57 -20.06
C ILE A 8 -18.88 -15.23 -21.24
N PHE A 9 -18.38 -14.43 -22.19
CA PHE A 9 -17.88 -14.95 -23.48
C PHE A 9 -16.36 -14.99 -23.59
N GLN A 10 -15.62 -14.48 -22.59
CA GLN A 10 -14.15 -14.51 -22.56
C GLN A 10 -13.60 -15.16 -21.28
N ASP A 11 -14.46 -15.79 -20.47
CA ASP A 11 -14.14 -16.42 -19.19
C ASP A 11 -13.29 -15.53 -18.26
N LYS A 12 -13.56 -14.22 -18.29
CA LYS A 12 -12.88 -13.28 -17.38
C LYS A 12 -13.43 -13.46 -15.97
N LYS A 13 -12.53 -13.47 -14.98
CA LYS A 13 -12.87 -13.63 -13.57
C LYS A 13 -12.57 -12.35 -12.81
N VAL A 14 -13.53 -11.92 -12.00
CA VAL A 14 -13.35 -10.84 -11.02
C VAL A 14 -13.12 -11.50 -9.67
N THR A 15 -11.99 -11.20 -9.04
CA THR A 15 -11.64 -11.73 -7.72
C THR A 15 -11.30 -10.57 -6.79
N GLY A 16 -11.82 -10.61 -5.57
CA GLY A 16 -11.38 -9.72 -4.51
C GLY A 16 -10.01 -10.16 -3.99
N PHE A 17 -9.19 -9.21 -3.56
CA PHE A 17 -7.91 -9.50 -2.93
C PHE A 17 -7.81 -8.78 -1.59
N TRP A 18 -7.71 -9.56 -0.51
CA TRP A 18 -7.50 -9.03 0.82
C TRP A 18 -6.11 -9.40 1.32
N LEU A 19 -5.21 -8.41 1.33
CA LEU A 19 -3.80 -8.61 1.67
C LEU A 19 -3.62 -9.26 3.05
N VAL A 20 -4.36 -8.82 4.07
CA VAL A 20 -4.23 -9.36 5.44
C VAL A 20 -4.56 -10.85 5.47
N GLN A 21 -5.64 -11.26 4.82
CA GLN A 21 -6.04 -12.68 4.75
C GLN A 21 -5.05 -13.50 3.91
N TYR A 22 -4.59 -12.94 2.78
CA TYR A 22 -3.58 -13.56 1.93
C TYR A 22 -2.25 -13.80 2.66
N MET A 23 -1.80 -12.84 3.48
CA MET A 23 -0.60 -13.02 4.30
C MET A 23 -0.80 -14.08 5.38
N LYS A 24 -1.96 -14.09 6.06
CA LYS A 24 -2.27 -15.13 7.06
C LYS A 24 -2.20 -16.53 6.49
N GLN A 25 -2.72 -16.75 5.27
CA GLN A 25 -2.71 -18.05 4.60
C GLN A 25 -1.31 -18.52 4.19
N ARG A 26 -0.36 -17.61 3.95
CA ARG A 26 1.02 -17.94 3.58
C ARG A 26 1.91 -18.38 4.74
N GLY A 27 1.51 -18.09 5.99
CA GLY A 27 2.32 -18.36 7.18
C GLY A 27 3.63 -17.56 7.24
N MET A 28 4.41 -17.78 8.30
CA MET A 28 5.59 -16.99 8.62
C MET A 28 6.70 -17.08 7.58
N LEU A 29 6.99 -18.29 7.07
CA LEU A 29 8.04 -18.50 6.07
C LEU A 29 7.68 -17.82 4.74
N GLY A 30 6.43 -17.98 4.28
CA GLY A 30 5.94 -17.35 3.07
C GLY A 30 5.94 -15.82 3.16
N MET A 31 5.69 -15.27 4.34
CA MET A 31 5.82 -13.84 4.63
C MET A 31 7.28 -13.38 4.56
N MET A 32 8.22 -14.11 5.18
CA MET A 32 9.65 -13.76 5.19
C MET A 32 10.23 -13.68 3.77
N PHE A 33 9.96 -14.67 2.91
CA PHE A 33 10.41 -14.64 1.51
C PHE A 33 9.82 -13.46 0.73
N MET A 34 8.55 -13.12 0.99
CA MET A 34 7.89 -11.99 0.34
C MET A 34 8.49 -10.67 0.77
N VAL A 35 8.73 -10.48 2.07
CA VAL A 35 9.40 -9.29 2.61
C VAL A 35 10.76 -9.12 1.96
N ARG A 36 11.57 -10.18 1.86
CA ARG A 36 12.89 -10.13 1.21
C ARG A 36 12.82 -9.70 -0.25
N LYS A 37 11.83 -10.21 -0.99
CA LYS A 37 11.61 -9.84 -2.39
C LYS A 37 11.20 -8.37 -2.51
N VAL A 38 10.24 -7.91 -1.72
CA VAL A 38 9.78 -6.51 -1.74
C VAL A 38 10.90 -5.56 -1.31
N SER A 39 11.64 -5.89 -0.24
CA SER A 39 12.73 -5.06 0.27
C SER A 39 13.83 -4.83 -0.77
N SER A 40 14.14 -5.83 -1.60
CA SER A 40 15.13 -5.68 -2.68
C SER A 40 14.72 -4.67 -3.76
N GLY A 41 13.42 -4.38 -3.91
CA GLY A 41 12.90 -3.44 -4.89
C GLY A 41 12.53 -2.07 -4.33
N LEU A 42 12.74 -1.81 -3.03
CA LEU A 42 12.33 -0.54 -2.40
C LEU A 42 13.01 0.71 -2.97
N LYS A 43 14.18 0.55 -3.59
CA LYS A 43 14.89 1.65 -4.27
C LYS A 43 14.58 1.73 -5.78
N THR A 44 13.78 0.81 -6.31
CA THR A 44 13.51 0.69 -7.75
C THR A 44 12.00 0.57 -7.99
N ALA A 45 11.50 -0.62 -8.31
CA ALA A 45 10.10 -0.85 -8.68
C ALA A 45 9.09 -0.54 -7.56
N PHE A 46 9.55 -0.53 -6.30
CA PHE A 46 8.73 -0.18 -5.14
C PHE A 46 9.18 1.13 -4.47
N ALA A 47 9.92 1.96 -5.19
CA ALA A 47 10.25 3.31 -4.73
C ALA A 47 8.97 4.09 -4.44
N THR A 48 8.96 4.78 -3.31
CA THR A 48 7.80 5.53 -2.82
C THR A 48 8.22 6.96 -2.52
N THR A 49 7.49 7.92 -3.05
CA THR A 49 7.67 9.33 -2.74
C THR A 49 6.87 9.69 -1.49
N ILE A 50 7.55 10.23 -0.48
CA ILE A 50 6.89 10.85 0.68
C ILE A 50 6.86 12.35 0.44
N SER A 51 5.65 12.89 0.28
CA SER A 51 5.42 14.30 -0.02
C SER A 51 5.66 15.20 1.19
N LYS A 52 5.22 14.77 2.37
CA LYS A 52 5.29 15.52 3.61
C LYS A 52 5.33 14.58 4.80
N ALA A 53 6.02 15.00 5.85
CA ALA A 53 6.16 14.24 7.08
C ALA A 53 5.77 15.09 8.29
N TYR A 54 4.83 14.58 9.09
CA TYR A 54 4.20 15.29 10.22
C TYR A 54 4.67 14.71 11.53
N ALA A 55 4.70 15.53 12.59
CA ALA A 55 4.70 15.01 13.94
C ALA A 55 3.28 14.47 14.29
N LEU A 56 3.20 13.63 15.33
CA LEU A 56 1.97 12.89 15.66
C LEU A 56 0.84 13.81 16.17
N ASP A 57 1.20 14.91 16.81
CA ASP A 57 0.31 16.00 17.22
C ASP A 57 -0.47 16.62 16.04
N HIS A 58 0.11 16.59 14.84
CA HIS A 58 -0.50 17.08 13.60
C HIS A 58 -1.23 15.98 12.80
N ALA A 59 -1.71 14.91 13.44
CA ALA A 59 -2.38 13.80 12.75
C ALA A 59 -3.63 14.23 11.96
N ALA A 60 -4.41 15.18 12.47
CA ALA A 60 -5.59 15.68 11.78
C ALA A 60 -5.22 16.38 10.46
N ASP A 61 -4.22 17.27 10.49
CA ASP A 61 -3.71 17.99 9.33
C ASP A 61 -3.12 17.01 8.29
N ALA A 62 -2.40 15.98 8.76
CA ALA A 62 -1.84 14.94 7.90
C ALA A 62 -2.94 14.17 7.13
N MET A 63 -4.06 13.87 7.79
CA MET A 63 -5.19 13.18 7.17
C MET A 63 -5.89 14.09 6.14
N GLN A 64 -6.07 15.37 6.45
CA GLN A 64 -6.65 16.34 5.52
C GLN A 64 -5.78 16.51 4.28
N ASP A 65 -4.49 16.73 4.45
CA ASP A 65 -3.55 16.91 3.34
C ASP A 65 -3.43 15.64 2.47
N TYR A 66 -3.49 14.45 3.09
CA TYR A 66 -3.51 13.18 2.36
C TYR A 66 -4.78 13.02 1.51
N THR A 67 -5.96 13.23 2.10
CA THR A 67 -7.24 13.08 1.38
C THR A 67 -7.40 14.07 0.23
N GLY A 68 -6.87 15.29 0.37
CA GLY A 68 -6.89 16.30 -0.69
C GLY A 68 -5.94 16.04 -1.86
N ASN A 69 -4.90 15.21 -1.68
CA ASN A 69 -3.82 15.02 -2.66
C ASN A 69 -3.47 13.53 -2.91
N MET A 70 -4.44 12.63 -2.79
CA MET A 70 -4.23 11.17 -2.76
C MET A 70 -3.49 10.56 -3.96
N SER A 71 -3.47 11.23 -5.12
CA SER A 71 -3.02 10.65 -6.39
C SER A 71 -1.54 10.28 -6.44
N ASP A 72 -0.67 11.00 -5.71
CA ASP A 72 0.78 10.75 -5.70
C ASP A 72 1.50 11.07 -4.38
N ASN A 73 0.79 11.64 -3.41
CA ASN A 73 1.42 12.22 -2.23
C ASN A 73 1.11 11.40 -0.98
N LYS A 74 1.95 10.40 -0.71
CA LYS A 74 1.93 9.76 0.61
C LYS A 74 2.43 10.76 1.66
N VAL A 75 1.79 10.74 2.81
CA VAL A 75 2.25 11.43 4.01
C VAL A 75 2.82 10.41 4.99
N ALA A 76 3.82 10.80 5.76
CA ALA A 76 4.41 9.96 6.80
C ALA A 76 4.36 10.64 8.17
N PHE A 77 4.31 9.84 9.24
CA PHE A 77 4.53 10.35 10.58
C PHE A 77 6.00 10.18 10.96
N LYS A 78 6.60 11.24 11.52
CA LYS A 78 7.94 11.20 12.09
C LYS A 78 7.84 10.57 13.50
N PRO A 79 8.81 9.71 13.88
CA PRO A 79 8.94 9.29 15.27
C PRO A 79 9.13 10.51 16.18
N PRO A 80 8.77 10.42 17.47
CA PRO A 80 9.14 11.43 18.45
C PRO A 80 10.65 11.63 18.41
N GLN A 81 11.11 12.86 18.17
CA GLN A 81 12.52 13.18 18.29
C GLN A 81 12.84 13.20 19.79
N ALA A 82 13.77 12.34 20.23
CA ALA A 82 14.34 12.47 21.56
C ALA A 82 15.05 13.84 21.63
N ILE A 83 14.74 14.60 22.67
CA ILE A 83 15.38 15.88 22.99
C ILE A 83 16.80 15.61 23.48
#